data_AF-A0A412A040-F1
#
_entry.id   AF-A0A412A040-F1
#
_cell.length_a   1.000
_cell.length_b   1.000
_cell.length_c   1.000
_cell.angle_alpha   90.00
_cell.angle_beta   90.00
_cell.angle_gamma   90.00
#
_symmetry.space_group_name_H-M   'P 1'
#
loop_
_entity.id
_entity.type
_entity.pdbx_description
1 polymer ?
#
loop_
_entity_poly.entity_id
_entity_poly.type
_entity_poly.pdbx_seq_one_letter_code
_entity_poly.pdbx_strand_id
1 'polypeptide(L)'
;MSKWTHILAIITAVYTDHDNTIKSRGRLINVLNNNFKKLPIISGSEQNATVSLNINDYFNPDGYDYSFSISIYGSLRDRSIKETLKEYNNFLQKVDSFFTVTDHMYKIDNDRFKTLIYTSSKKKKKIIIDSEDKMFKRLDEMKI
;
A
#
# COMPACT_ATOMS: atom_id res chain seq x y z
N MET A 1 -5.96 17.62 -22.83
CA MET A 1 -6.65 17.44 -21.53
C MET A 1 -5.65 16.85 -20.55
N SER A 2 -5.58 17.40 -19.33
CA SER A 2 -4.82 16.78 -18.23
C SER A 2 -5.37 15.37 -17.96
N LYS A 3 -4.49 14.40 -17.73
CA LYS A 3 -4.88 13.03 -17.33
C LYS A 3 -4.73 12.90 -15.82
N TRP A 4 -5.73 12.42 -15.13
CA TRP A 4 -5.64 12.08 -13.71
C TRP A 4 -5.69 10.57 -13.51
N THR A 5 -4.90 10.10 -12.55
CA THR A 5 -4.96 8.74 -12.04
C THR A 5 -5.21 8.82 -10.53
N HIS A 6 -6.23 8.15 -10.04
CA HIS A 6 -6.55 8.09 -8.62
C HIS A 6 -6.05 6.78 -8.04
N ILE A 7 -5.44 6.83 -6.86
CA ILE A 7 -5.05 5.66 -6.09
C ILE A 7 -5.78 5.66 -4.75
N LEU A 8 -6.28 4.50 -4.36
CA LEU A 8 -6.74 4.19 -3.01
C LEU A 8 -6.16 2.83 -2.64
N ALA A 9 -5.37 2.75 -1.58
CA ALA A 9 -4.77 1.49 -1.13
C ALA A 9 -4.73 1.39 0.40
N ILE A 10 -4.78 0.15 0.87
CA ILE A 10 -4.59 -0.21 2.27
C ILE A 10 -3.58 -1.35 2.31
N ILE A 11 -2.57 -1.24 3.16
CA ILE A 11 -1.59 -2.30 3.44
C ILE A 11 -1.70 -2.63 4.93
N THR A 12 -1.85 -3.90 5.25
CA THR A 12 -1.74 -4.41 6.63
C THR A 12 -0.37 -5.04 6.80
N ALA A 13 0.33 -4.66 7.85
CA ALA A 13 1.67 -5.14 8.14
C ALA A 13 1.87 -5.39 9.63
N VAL A 14 2.87 -6.22 9.93
CA VAL A 14 3.31 -6.56 11.28
C VAL A 14 4.76 -6.13 11.46
N TYR A 15 5.04 -5.43 12.55
CA TYR A 15 6.39 -5.22 13.05
C TYR A 15 6.67 -6.23 14.17
N THR A 16 7.72 -7.03 14.02
CA THR A 16 8.17 -7.98 15.03
C THR A 16 9.40 -7.44 15.76
N ASP A 17 9.29 -7.26 17.07
CA ASP A 17 10.35 -6.80 17.96
C ASP A 17 11.14 -7.98 18.53
N HIS A 18 12.08 -8.51 17.73
CA HIS A 18 12.88 -9.68 18.10
C HIS A 18 13.71 -9.50 19.38
N ASP A 19 14.10 -8.27 19.69
CA ASP A 19 14.96 -7.93 20.82
C ASP A 19 14.17 -7.50 22.07
N ASN A 20 12.83 -7.54 22.01
CA ASN A 20 11.93 -7.14 23.10
C ASN A 20 12.19 -5.72 23.65
N THR A 21 12.54 -4.79 22.77
CA THR A 21 12.90 -3.41 23.10
C THR A 21 11.71 -2.46 23.18
N ILE A 22 10.56 -2.84 22.62
CA ILE A 22 9.34 -2.04 22.59
C ILE A 22 8.59 -2.21 23.91
N LYS A 23 8.97 -1.42 24.91
CA LYS A 23 8.31 -1.41 26.23
C LYS A 23 7.21 -0.37 26.39
N SER A 24 6.92 0.41 25.35
CA SER A 24 5.85 1.40 25.37
C SER A 24 5.31 1.69 23.97
N ARG A 25 4.04 2.12 23.92
CA ARG A 25 3.39 2.58 22.69
C ARG A 25 4.16 3.74 22.03
N GLY A 26 4.72 4.66 22.84
CA GLY A 26 5.53 5.76 22.32
C GLY A 26 6.79 5.27 21.60
N ARG A 27 7.44 4.22 22.11
CA ARG A 27 8.60 3.62 21.46
C ARG A 27 8.22 2.94 20.14
N LEU A 28 7.10 2.20 20.12
CA LEU A 28 6.55 1.60 18.91
C LEU A 28 6.30 2.67 17.83
N ILE A 29 5.58 3.74 18.17
CA ILE A 29 5.28 4.85 17.26
C ILE A 29 6.55 5.45 16.66
N ASN A 30 7.57 5.66 17.49
CA ASN A 30 8.84 6.22 17.03
C ASN A 30 9.55 5.29 16.04
N VAL A 31 9.59 3.99 16.31
CA VAL A 31 10.20 3.00 15.40
C VAL A 31 9.44 2.95 14.07
N LEU A 32 8.11 2.83 14.13
CA LEU A 32 7.28 2.79 12.93
C LEU A 32 7.45 4.07 12.09
N ASN A 33 7.37 5.25 12.71
CA ASN A 33 7.53 6.53 12.03
C ASN A 33 8.93 6.70 11.42
N ASN A 34 9.99 6.25 12.09
CA ASN A 34 11.35 6.34 11.57
C ASN A 34 11.55 5.51 10.30
N ASN A 35 10.91 4.35 10.21
CA ASN A 35 10.92 3.54 8.99
C ASN A 35 9.95 4.10 7.94
N PHE A 36 8.80 4.62 8.35
CA PHE A 36 7.81 5.24 7.47
C PHE A 36 8.37 6.43 6.68
N LYS A 37 9.21 7.27 7.32
CA LYS A 37 9.91 8.39 6.67
C LYS A 37 10.86 7.97 5.54
N LYS A 38 11.24 6.69 5.47
CA LYS A 38 12.15 6.13 4.45
C LYS A 38 11.39 5.50 3.28
N LEU A 39 10.05 5.48 3.32
CA LEU A 39 9.24 4.91 2.25
C LEU A 39 9.31 5.82 1.01
N PRO A 40 9.28 5.26 -0.20
CA PRO A 40 9.28 6.05 -1.41
C PRO A 40 7.98 6.84 -1.54
N ILE A 41 7.97 7.81 -2.44
CA ILE A 41 6.81 8.66 -2.70
C ILE A 41 6.06 8.10 -3.91
N ILE A 42 4.73 8.18 -3.87
CA ILE A 42 3.87 8.00 -5.04
C ILE A 42 3.47 9.40 -5.52
N SER A 43 3.89 9.76 -6.72
CA SER A 43 3.96 11.16 -7.17
C SER A 43 3.07 11.46 -8.36
N GLY A 44 2.47 12.65 -8.34
CA GLY A 44 1.84 13.31 -9.49
C GLY A 44 2.57 14.61 -9.80
N SER A 45 2.29 15.20 -10.97
CA SER A 45 2.94 16.46 -11.38
C SER A 45 2.62 17.65 -10.47
N GLU A 46 1.45 17.65 -9.83
CA GLU A 46 1.00 18.72 -8.92
C GLU A 46 1.02 18.33 -7.45
N GLN A 47 0.71 17.07 -7.14
CA GLN A 47 0.63 16.57 -5.78
C GLN A 47 1.01 15.10 -5.71
N ASN A 48 1.52 14.70 -4.54
CA ASN A 48 1.80 13.31 -4.22
C ASN A 48 0.56 12.65 -3.60
N ALA A 49 0.55 11.31 -3.58
CA ALA A 49 -0.41 10.59 -2.77
C ALA A 49 -0.15 10.86 -1.29
N THR A 50 -1.24 11.01 -0.52
CA THR A 50 -1.18 11.04 0.92
C THR A 50 -1.01 9.63 1.46
N VAL A 51 -0.08 9.45 2.40
CA VAL A 51 0.21 8.17 3.04
C VAL A 51 0.06 8.37 4.55
N SER A 52 -0.82 7.60 5.17
CA SER A 52 -1.11 7.67 6.62
C SER A 52 -0.81 6.35 7.29
N LEU A 53 -0.16 6.40 8.46
CA LEU A 53 0.10 5.25 9.31
C LEU A 53 -0.98 5.17 10.40
N ASN A 54 -1.74 4.09 10.43
CA ASN A 54 -2.79 3.85 11.42
C ASN A 54 -2.35 2.71 12.35
N ILE A 55 -2.15 3.04 13.62
CA ILE A 55 -1.68 2.11 14.65
C ILE A 55 -2.86 1.78 15.55
N ASN A 56 -3.06 0.50 15.87
CA ASN A 56 -4.11 0.10 16.81
C ASN A 56 -3.83 0.69 18.21
N ASP A 57 -4.87 1.09 18.92
CA ASP A 57 -4.75 1.61 20.29
C ASP A 57 -4.42 0.52 21.30
N TYR A 58 -4.76 -0.73 21.00
CA TYR A 58 -4.33 -1.87 21.80
C TYR A 58 -2.81 -2.05 21.74
N PHE A 59 -2.16 -2.01 22.90
CA PHE A 59 -0.73 -2.24 23.05
C PHE A 59 -0.50 -3.31 24.12
N ASN A 60 0.22 -4.37 23.75
CA ASN A 60 0.66 -5.40 24.68
C ASN A 60 2.18 -5.32 24.85
N PRO A 61 2.70 -4.87 26.02
CA PRO A 61 4.15 -4.78 26.27
C PRO A 61 4.86 -6.14 26.35
N ASP A 62 4.10 -7.22 26.54
CA ASP A 62 4.61 -8.59 26.57
C ASP A 62 4.52 -9.26 25.18
N GLY A 63 3.93 -8.55 24.20
CA GLY A 63 3.83 -8.98 22.81
C GLY A 63 5.07 -8.59 22.01
N TYR A 64 5.36 -9.39 20.98
CA TYR A 64 6.48 -9.13 20.05
C TYR A 64 5.98 -8.66 18.68
N ASP A 65 4.74 -8.97 18.33
CA ASP A 65 4.13 -8.63 17.04
C ASP A 65 3.14 -7.48 17.18
N TYR A 66 3.39 -6.41 16.43
CA TYR A 66 2.58 -5.21 16.42
C TYR A 66 1.97 -4.99 15.04
N SER A 67 0.67 -5.25 14.93
CA SER A 67 -0.10 -5.05 13.69
C SER A 67 -0.52 -3.60 13.52
N PHE A 68 -0.41 -3.09 12.29
CA PHE A 68 -0.86 -1.75 11.91
C PHE A 68 -1.29 -1.72 10.45
N SER A 69 -1.88 -0.62 10.01
CA SER A 69 -2.23 -0.40 8.61
C SER A 69 -1.64 0.89 8.05
N ILE A 70 -1.41 0.88 6.74
CA ILE A 70 -0.98 2.04 5.96
C ILE A 70 -2.07 2.33 4.96
N SER A 71 -2.63 3.54 5.01
CA SER A 71 -3.61 4.04 4.05
C SER A 71 -2.93 4.95 3.04
N ILE A 72 -3.21 4.75 1.77
CA ILE A 72 -2.69 5.54 0.66
C ILE A 72 -3.87 6.06 -0.14
N TYR A 73 -3.95 7.36 -0.37
CA TYR A 73 -4.95 7.94 -1.25
C TYR A 73 -4.41 9.17 -1.98
N GLY A 74 -4.79 9.35 -3.24
CA GLY A 74 -4.38 10.54 -3.98
C GLY A 74 -4.94 10.62 -5.39
N SER A 75 -5.05 11.85 -5.88
CA SER A 75 -5.37 12.17 -7.26
C SER A 75 -4.09 12.69 -7.92
N LEU A 76 -3.53 11.91 -8.84
CA LEU A 76 -2.20 12.14 -9.41
C LEU A 76 -2.34 12.64 -10.85
N ARG A 77 -1.99 13.92 -11.06
CA ARG A 77 -2.01 14.55 -12.38
C ARG A 77 -0.83 14.10 -13.24
N ASP A 78 -1.08 14.01 -14.55
CA ASP A 78 -0.15 13.64 -15.60
C ASP A 78 0.48 12.25 -15.42
N ARG A 79 -0.23 11.36 -14.71
CA ARG A 79 0.15 9.96 -14.52
C ARG A 79 -0.72 9.01 -15.33
N SER A 80 -0.16 7.84 -15.64
CA SER A 80 -0.91 6.67 -16.08
C SER A 80 -1.10 5.66 -14.95
N ILE A 81 -2.06 4.74 -15.12
CA ILE A 81 -2.25 3.59 -14.22
C ILE A 81 -0.96 2.78 -14.08
N LYS A 82 -0.23 2.54 -15.19
CA LYS A 82 1.00 1.74 -15.19
C LYS A 82 2.11 2.39 -14.36
N GLU A 83 2.31 3.70 -14.52
CA GLU A 83 3.31 4.45 -13.76
C GLU A 83 2.96 4.51 -12.27
N THR A 84 1.68 4.73 -11.96
CA THR A 84 1.17 4.74 -10.57
C THR A 84 1.32 3.37 -9.90
N LEU A 85 0.99 2.29 -10.63
CA LEU A 85 1.17 0.92 -10.16
C LEU A 85 2.64 0.59 -9.90
N LYS A 86 3.55 1.04 -10.76
CA LYS A 86 4.99 0.83 -10.58
C LYS A 86 5.49 1.48 -9.29
N GLU A 87 5.09 2.73 -9.02
CA GLU A 87 5.45 3.42 -7.77
C GLU A 87 4.81 2.77 -6.55
N TYR A 88 3.54 2.37 -6.63
CA TYR A 88 2.89 1.62 -5.56
C TYR A 88 3.59 0.29 -5.27
N ASN A 89 4.01 -0.47 -6.29
CA ASN A 89 4.72 -1.73 -6.08
C ASN A 89 6.09 -1.51 -5.44
N ASN A 90 6.82 -0.45 -5.83
CA ASN A 90 8.06 -0.07 -5.17
C ASN A 90 7.83 0.32 -3.70
N PHE A 91 6.75 1.09 -3.43
CA PHE A 91 6.32 1.41 -2.08
C PHE A 91 6.05 0.14 -1.26
N LEU A 92 5.24 -0.77 -1.79
CA LEU A 92 4.89 -2.03 -1.14
C LEU A 92 6.11 -2.90 -0.85
N GLN A 93 7.02 -3.05 -1.81
CA GLN A 93 8.29 -3.77 -1.61
C GLN A 93 9.12 -3.14 -0.51
N LYS A 94 9.15 -1.81 -0.43
CA LYS A 94 9.89 -1.12 0.63
C LYS A 94 9.24 -1.29 2.00
N VAL A 95 7.90 -1.26 2.08
CA VAL A 95 7.16 -1.60 3.30
C VAL A 95 7.52 -3.02 3.74
N ASP A 96 7.48 -3.99 2.82
CA ASP A 96 7.80 -5.40 3.11
C ASP A 96 9.26 -5.61 3.58
N SER A 97 10.17 -4.74 3.14
CA SER A 97 11.56 -4.76 3.60
C SER A 97 11.76 -4.25 5.04
N PHE A 98 10.81 -3.48 5.59
CA PHE A 98 10.86 -2.96 6.95
C PHE A 98 9.91 -3.69 7.90
N PHE A 99 8.83 -4.25 7.37
CA PHE A 99 7.72 -4.82 8.11
C PHE A 99 7.20 -6.03 7.34
N THR A 100 6.69 -7.04 8.02
CA THR A 100 6.08 -8.18 7.31
C THR A 100 4.71 -7.78 6.79
N VAL A 101 4.52 -7.65 5.47
CA VAL A 101 3.20 -7.41 4.89
C VAL A 101 2.34 -8.67 5.02
N THR A 102 1.12 -8.53 5.53
CA THR A 102 0.17 -9.65 5.65
C THR A 102 -0.86 -9.64 4.55
N ASP A 103 -1.41 -8.47 4.26
CA ASP A 103 -2.49 -8.27 3.30
C ASP A 103 -2.36 -6.88 2.69
N HIS A 104 -2.80 -6.72 1.46
CA HIS A 104 -2.93 -5.39 0.89
C HIS A 104 -4.00 -5.35 -0.18
N MET A 105 -4.61 -4.19 -0.35
CA MET A 105 -5.54 -3.92 -1.42
C MET A 105 -5.24 -2.58 -2.05
N TYR A 106 -5.53 -2.47 -3.34
CA TYR A 106 -5.48 -1.19 -4.02
C TYR A 106 -6.54 -1.12 -5.10
N LYS A 107 -6.98 0.11 -5.37
CA LYS A 107 -7.75 0.54 -6.52
C LYS A 107 -6.97 1.67 -7.17
N ILE A 108 -6.67 1.51 -8.46
CA ILE A 108 -6.09 2.55 -9.28
C ILE A 108 -7.02 2.78 -10.46
N ASP A 109 -7.54 3.98 -10.63
CA ASP A 109 -8.43 4.32 -11.74
C ASP A 109 -8.01 5.62 -12.42
N ASN A 110 -8.60 5.92 -13.58
CA ASN A 110 -8.37 7.17 -14.30
C ASN A 110 -9.68 7.83 -14.74
N ASP A 111 -9.59 9.07 -15.22
CA ASP A 111 -10.73 9.85 -15.72
C ASP A 111 -11.48 9.19 -16.88
N ARG A 112 -10.88 8.18 -17.53
CA ARG A 112 -11.47 7.43 -18.65
C ARG A 112 -12.18 6.16 -18.18
N PHE A 113 -12.52 6.06 -16.89
CA PHE A 113 -13.22 4.93 -16.28
C PHE A 113 -12.47 3.59 -16.34
N LYS A 114 -11.17 3.58 -16.67
CA LYS A 114 -10.36 2.36 -16.50
C LYS A 114 -10.04 2.19 -15.04
N THR A 115 -10.35 1.02 -14.51
CA THR A 115 -10.13 0.70 -13.10
C THR A 115 -9.24 -0.53 -13.02
N LEU A 116 -8.32 -0.55 -12.06
CA LEU A 116 -7.53 -1.70 -11.67
C LEU A 116 -7.75 -1.90 -10.16
N ILE A 117 -8.44 -2.98 -9.79
CA ILE A 117 -8.63 -3.39 -8.40
C ILE A 117 -7.76 -4.62 -8.14
N TYR A 118 -7.17 -4.69 -6.95
CA TYR A 118 -6.44 -5.84 -6.49
C TYR A 118 -6.59 -6.00 -4.98
N THR A 119 -6.69 -7.25 -4.56
CA THR A 119 -6.67 -7.68 -3.17
C THR A 119 -5.73 -8.87 -3.04
N SER A 120 -4.75 -8.76 -2.14
CA SER A 120 -3.95 -9.88 -1.64
C SER A 120 -4.38 -10.20 -0.23
N SER A 121 -4.65 -11.47 0.01
CA SER A 121 -4.54 -12.03 1.34
C SER A 121 -3.60 -13.22 1.31
N LYS A 122 -2.84 -13.44 2.41
CA LYS A 122 -2.08 -14.69 2.63
C LYS A 122 -2.94 -15.95 2.43
N LYS A 123 -4.29 -15.83 2.41
CA LYS A 123 -5.23 -16.84 1.91
C LYS A 123 -5.91 -16.45 0.57
N LYS A 124 -5.21 -16.68 -0.55
CA LYS A 124 -5.69 -16.82 -1.95
C LYS A 124 -6.36 -15.63 -2.69
N LYS A 125 -5.97 -15.55 -3.97
CA LYS A 125 -6.59 -15.00 -5.21
C LYS A 125 -6.49 -13.49 -5.51
N LYS A 126 -5.76 -13.25 -6.59
CA LYS A 126 -5.63 -12.05 -7.42
C LYS A 126 -6.82 -11.96 -8.38
N ILE A 127 -7.58 -10.86 -8.32
CA ILE A 127 -8.67 -10.54 -9.25
C ILE A 127 -8.32 -9.19 -9.88
N ILE A 128 -8.22 -9.13 -11.20
CA ILE A 128 -8.11 -7.88 -11.97
C ILE A 128 -9.47 -7.67 -12.61
N ILE A 129 -10.07 -6.50 -12.41
CA ILE A 129 -11.32 -6.08 -13.06
C ILE A 129 -10.95 -4.94 -14.00
N ASP A 130 -10.86 -5.19 -15.30
CA ASP A 130 -10.84 -4.14 -16.32
C ASP A 130 -12.30 -3.86 -16.71
N SER A 131 -12.75 -2.62 -16.52
CA SER A 131 -14.14 -2.19 -16.72
C SER A 131 -14.52 -1.97 -18.18
N GLU A 132 -13.56 -1.96 -19.12
CA GLU A 132 -13.84 -1.74 -20.54
C GLU A 132 -14.15 -3.03 -21.31
N ASP A 133 -13.70 -4.20 -20.84
CA ASP A 133 -13.99 -5.48 -21.49
C ASP A 133 -14.30 -6.55 -20.43
N LYS A 134 -15.43 -7.25 -20.59
CA LYS A 134 -15.87 -8.37 -19.75
C LYS A 134 -14.90 -9.57 -19.82
N MET A 135 -13.68 -9.45 -19.31
CA MET A 135 -12.75 -10.57 -19.18
C MET A 135 -11.94 -10.52 -17.89
N PHE A 136 -12.20 -11.51 -17.05
CA PHE A 136 -11.28 -11.92 -15.99
C PHE A 136 -10.00 -12.46 -16.62
N LYS A 137 -8.85 -11.83 -16.41
CA LYS A 137 -7.53 -12.43 -16.71
C LYS A 137 -6.64 -12.44 -15.49
N ARG A 138 -5.93 -13.55 -15.28
CA ARG A 138 -4.94 -13.67 -14.21
C ARG A 138 -3.71 -12.86 -14.64
N LEU A 139 -3.06 -12.19 -13.69
CA LEU A 139 -1.88 -11.35 -14.00
C LEU A 139 -0.71 -12.19 -14.55
N ASP A 140 -0.69 -13.50 -14.30
CA ASP A 140 0.29 -14.44 -14.86
C ASP A 140 0.07 -14.70 -16.36
N GLU A 141 -1.10 -14.31 -16.90
CA GLU A 141 -1.45 -14.37 -18.32
C GLU A 141 -1.15 -13.03 -19.04
N MET A 142 -0.80 -11.99 -18.28
CA MET A 142 -0.40 -10.68 -18.82
C MET A 142 1.13 -10.64 -18.88
N LYS A 143 1.71 -10.98 -20.04
CA LYS A 143 3.15 -10.84 -20.30
C LYS A 143 3.55 -9.36 -20.19
N ILE A 144 4.10 -8.95 -19.05
CA ILE A 144 4.85 -7.69 -18.85
C ILE A 144 6.33 -7.99 -19.04
#